data_AF-A0A455UDF7-F1
#
_entry.id   AF-A0A455UDF7-F1
#
_cell.length_a   1.000
_cell.length_b   1.000
_cell.length_c   1.000
_cell.angle_alpha   90.00
_cell.angle_beta   90.00
_cell.angle_gamma   90.00
#
_symmetry.space_group_name_H-M   'P 1'
#
loop_
_entity.id
_entity.type
_entity.pdbx_description
1 polymer ?
#
loop_
_entity_poly.entity_id
_entity_poly.type
_entity_poly.pdbx_seq_one_letter_code
_entity_poly.pdbx_strand_id
1 'polypeptide(L)'
;MLRVELPALIGRLNTITRQGIEQAAVLCAQQQAPEVTAAHLLQALLDQPLCDVRCLCKTFDIDVAELRAQLAEETRPPRDLDVATPSFSPLAGGAASGCLAVGHHGVSA
;
A
#
# COMPACT_ATOMS: atom_id res chain seq x y z
N MET A 1 11.85 23.37 0.63
CA MET A 1 11.62 21.94 0.95
C MET A 1 12.84 21.40 1.66
N LEU A 2 12.65 20.63 2.73
CA LEU A 2 13.76 19.96 3.43
C LEU A 2 14.33 18.89 2.49
N ARG A 3 15.61 19.00 2.11
CA ARG A 3 16.29 18.00 1.30
C ARG A 3 16.77 16.90 2.23
N VAL A 4 16.15 15.73 2.13
CA VAL A 4 16.48 14.60 2.97
C VAL A 4 17.13 13.52 2.11
N GLU A 5 18.32 13.09 2.51
CA GLU A 5 19.07 12.06 1.79
C GLU A 5 18.55 10.68 2.20
N LEU A 6 17.85 10.02 1.29
CA LEU A 6 17.21 8.73 1.54
C LEU A 6 18.15 7.66 2.11
N PRO A 7 19.42 7.52 1.65
CA PRO A 7 20.37 6.57 2.24
C PRO A 7 20.66 6.86 3.72
N ALA A 8 20.71 8.13 4.12
CA ALA A 8 20.95 8.52 5.50
C ALA A 8 19.75 8.18 6.40
N LEU A 9 18.52 8.34 5.91
CA LEU A 9 17.32 7.91 6.63
C LEU A 9 17.27 6.39 6.79
N ILE A 10 17.49 5.65 5.70
CA ILE A 10 17.52 4.18 5.73
C ILE A 10 18.63 3.70 6.66
N GLY A 11 19.77 4.39 6.69
CA GLY A 11 20.88 4.16 7.63
C GLY A 11 20.47 4.17 9.10
N ARG A 12 19.46 4.95 9.48
CA ARG A 12 18.97 5.08 10.87
C ARG A 12 17.92 4.06 11.27
N LEU A 13 17.39 3.29 10.32
CA LEU A 13 16.38 2.28 10.59
C LEU A 13 17.01 1.07 11.30
N ASN A 14 16.23 0.47 12.20
CA ASN A 14 16.57 -0.82 12.77
C ASN A 14 16.56 -1.91 11.67
N THR A 15 17.17 -3.07 11.96
CA THR A 15 17.33 -4.17 11.00
C THR A 15 16.00 -4.67 10.45
N ILE A 16 14.97 -4.80 11.30
CA ILE A 16 13.64 -5.30 10.94
C ILE A 16 12.99 -4.35 9.93
N THR A 17 12.96 -3.05 10.22
CA THR A 17 12.38 -2.04 9.33
C THR A 17 13.17 -1.89 8.03
N ARG A 18 14.50 -2.01 8.06
CA ARG A 18 15.33 -2.00 6.84
C ARG A 18 14.97 -3.16 5.92
N GLN A 19 14.93 -4.37 6.46
CA GLN A 19 14.50 -5.57 5.72
C GLN A 19 13.04 -5.42 5.23
N GLY A 20 12.18 -4.79 6.04
CA GLY A 20 10.80 -4.48 5.66
C GLY A 20 10.72 -3.57 4.44
N ILE A 21 11.56 -2.53 4.36
CA ILE A 21 11.64 -1.65 3.18
C ILE A 21 12.15 -2.39 1.95
N GLU A 22 13.17 -3.22 2.10
CA GLU A 22 13.68 -4.05 0.98
C GLU A 22 12.58 -4.97 0.45
N GLN A 23 11.84 -5.64 1.34
CA GLN A 23 10.73 -6.51 0.97
C GLN A 23 9.54 -5.73 0.40
N ALA A 24 9.28 -4.52 0.89
CA ALA A 24 8.25 -3.63 0.34
C ALA A 24 8.55 -3.22 -1.10
N ALA A 25 9.83 -2.98 -1.42
CA ALA A 25 10.26 -2.70 -2.79
C ALA A 25 10.05 -3.92 -3.71
N VAL A 26 10.31 -5.14 -3.21
CA VAL A 26 10.00 -6.38 -3.94
C VAL A 26 8.49 -6.51 -4.19
N LEU A 27 7.65 -6.28 -3.17
CA LEU A 27 6.19 -6.34 -3.31
C LEU A 27 5.68 -5.33 -4.32
N CYS A 28 6.17 -4.09 -4.27
CA CYS A 28 5.82 -3.04 -5.23
C CYS A 28 6.15 -3.46 -6.67
N ALA A 29 7.34 -4.02 -6.90
CA ALA A 29 7.74 -4.49 -8.22
C ALA A 29 6.88 -5.66 -8.71
N GLN A 30 6.58 -6.63 -7.84
CA GLN A 30 5.72 -7.78 -8.16
C GLN A 30 4.30 -7.37 -8.52
N GLN A 31 3.77 -6.34 -7.85
CA GLN A 31 2.44 -5.79 -8.11
C GLN A 31 2.43 -4.79 -9.28
N GLN A 32 3.59 -4.50 -9.88
CA GLN A 32 3.73 -3.47 -10.92
C GLN A 32 3.15 -2.11 -10.48
N ALA A 33 3.26 -1.81 -9.19
CA ALA A 33 2.82 -0.54 -8.63
C ALA A 33 3.80 0.58 -8.99
N PRO A 34 3.32 1.83 -9.16
CA PRO A 34 4.16 2.94 -9.61
C PRO A 34 5.16 3.42 -8.53
N GLU A 35 4.89 3.15 -7.25
CA GLU A 35 5.73 3.57 -6.13
C GLU A 35 5.58 2.67 -4.91
N VAL A 36 6.63 2.63 -4.08
CA VAL A 36 6.60 1.96 -2.78
C VAL A 36 5.81 2.82 -1.80
N THR A 37 4.66 2.31 -1.36
CA THR A 37 3.79 3.00 -0.41
C THR A 37 3.96 2.45 1.02
N ALA A 38 3.41 3.17 2.00
CA ALA A 38 3.35 2.68 3.39
C ALA A 38 2.59 1.35 3.50
N ALA A 39 1.61 1.09 2.63
CA ALA A 39 0.87 -0.17 2.62
C ALA A 39 1.77 -1.36 2.22
N HIS A 40 2.68 -1.17 1.26
CA HIS A 40 3.68 -2.19 0.93
C HIS A 40 4.61 -2.49 2.12
N LEU A 41 5.03 -1.45 2.84
CA LEU A 41 5.84 -1.60 4.04
C LEU A 41 5.09 -2.33 5.15
N LEU A 42 3.83 -1.99 5.40
CA LEU A 42 3.02 -2.67 6.41
C LEU A 42 2.79 -4.15 6.05
N GLN A 43 2.52 -4.48 4.79
CA GLN A 43 2.44 -5.88 4.33
C GLN A 43 3.75 -6.63 4.62
N ALA A 44 4.89 -6.05 4.22
CA ALA A 44 6.20 -6.64 4.46
C ALA A 44 6.51 -6.84 5.95
N LEU A 45 6.13 -5.88 6.80
CA LEU A 45 6.31 -5.99 8.26
C LEU A 45 5.38 -7.05 8.86
N LEU A 46 4.13 -7.19 8.40
CA LEU A 46 3.22 -8.22 8.89
C LEU A 46 3.71 -9.65 8.62
N ASP A 47 4.53 -9.85 7.59
CA ASP A 47 5.15 -11.13 7.28
C ASP A 47 6.42 -11.41 8.11
N GLN A 48 6.98 -10.39 8.79
CA GLN A 48 8.14 -10.57 9.66
C GLN A 48 7.74 -11.07 11.06
N PRO A 49 8.34 -12.17 11.57
CA PRO A 49 8.05 -12.65 12.91
C PRO A 49 8.49 -11.65 13.98
N LEU A 50 7.70 -11.53 15.04
CA LEU A 50 8.02 -10.71 16.23
C LEU A 50 8.30 -9.22 15.95
N CYS A 51 7.80 -8.67 14.84
CA CYS A 51 7.88 -7.23 14.59
C CYS A 51 6.84 -6.46 15.42
N ASP A 52 7.10 -5.18 15.68
CA ASP A 52 6.22 -4.32 16.48
C ASP A 52 4.81 -4.23 15.89
N VAL A 53 4.67 -4.22 14.55
CA VAL A 53 3.35 -4.18 13.88
C VAL A 53 2.53 -5.42 14.24
N ARG A 54 3.12 -6.61 14.26
CA ARG A 54 2.43 -7.85 14.67
C ARG A 54 2.10 -7.86 16.16
N CYS A 55 3.00 -7.33 16.99
CA CYS A 55 2.75 -7.18 18.43
C CYS A 55 1.55 -6.25 18.67
N LEU A 56 1.48 -5.12 17.96
CA LEU A 56 0.35 -4.19 18.01
C LEU A 56 -0.95 -4.85 17.53
N CYS A 57 -0.93 -5.56 16.41
CA CYS A 57 -2.11 -6.29 15.93
C CYS A 57 -2.64 -7.26 17.00
N LYS A 58 -1.74 -8.01 17.65
CA LYS A 58 -2.11 -8.90 18.75
C LYS A 58 -2.68 -8.15 19.97
N THR A 59 -2.09 -7.02 20.35
CA THR A 59 -2.54 -6.22 21.50
C THR A 59 -3.94 -5.62 21.28
N PHE A 60 -4.25 -5.23 20.05
CA PHE A 60 -5.52 -4.62 19.68
C PHE A 60 -6.54 -5.60 19.08
N ASP A 61 -6.27 -6.90 19.13
CA ASP A 61 -7.13 -7.95 18.57
C ASP A 61 -7.46 -7.75 17.08
N ILE A 62 -6.47 -7.29 16.31
CA ILE A 62 -6.58 -7.10 14.86
C ILE A 62 -6.22 -8.41 14.17
N ASP A 63 -7.12 -8.91 13.33
CA ASP A 63 -6.85 -10.07 12.47
C ASP A 63 -5.80 -9.69 11.41
N VAL A 64 -4.63 -10.32 11.51
CA VAL A 64 -3.50 -10.09 10.61
C VAL A 64 -3.80 -10.56 9.19
N ALA A 65 -4.54 -11.64 9.01
CA ALA A 65 -4.89 -12.15 7.69
C ALA A 65 -5.87 -11.21 6.99
N GLU A 66 -6.87 -10.70 7.72
CA GLU A 66 -7.81 -9.70 7.21
C GLU A 66 -7.09 -8.39 6.86
N LEU A 67 -6.28 -7.86 7.77
CA LEU A 67 -5.51 -6.63 7.54
C LEU A 67 -4.59 -6.77 6.32
N ARG A 68 -3.92 -7.91 6.17
CA ARG A 68 -3.07 -8.17 5.00
C ARG A 68 -3.88 -8.18 3.69
N ALA A 69 -5.07 -8.79 3.70
CA ALA A 69 -5.93 -8.81 2.52
C ALA A 69 -6.40 -7.39 2.13
N GLN A 70 -6.77 -6.56 3.11
CA GLN A 70 -7.12 -5.16 2.89
C GLN A 70 -5.95 -4.38 2.31
N LEU A 71 -4.75 -4.51 2.90
CA LEU A 71 -3.55 -3.84 2.40
C LEU A 71 -3.19 -4.28 0.97
N ALA A 72 -3.36 -5.56 0.64
CA ALA A 72 -3.08 -6.08 -0.70
C ALA A 72 -4.05 -5.54 -1.76
N GLU A 73 -5.30 -5.23 -1.38
CA GLU A 73 -6.25 -4.54 -2.25
C GLU A 73 -5.82 -3.08 -2.46
N GLU A 74 -5.42 -2.38 -1.40
CA GLU A 74 -4.95 -0.99 -1.46
C GLU A 74 -3.69 -0.80 -2.32
N THR A 75 -2.81 -1.81 -2.39
CA THR A 75 -1.59 -1.75 -3.21
C THR A 75 -1.79 -2.22 -4.64
N ARG A 76 -3.00 -2.66 -5.01
CA ARG A 76 -3.30 -3.07 -6.38
C ARG A 76 -3.05 -1.90 -7.34
N PRO A 77 -2.32 -2.13 -8.46
CA PRO A 77 -2.10 -1.07 -9.44
C PRO A 77 -3.44 -0.59 -10.03
N PRO A 78 -3.54 0.72 -10.38
CA PRO A 78 -4.73 1.26 -11.05
C PRO A 78 -5.03 0.46 -12.33
N ARG A 79 -6.30 0.11 -12.54
CA ARG A 79 -6.73 -0.62 -13.73
C ARG A 79 -6.91 0.26 -14.97
N ASP A 80 -6.99 1.58 -14.79
CA ASP A 80 -7.08 2.56 -15.87
C ASP A 80 -5.88 3.50 -15.86
N LEU A 81 -5.22 3.60 -17.01
CA LEU A 81 -4.06 4.48 -17.26
C LEU A 81 -4.47 5.94 -17.54
N ASP A 82 -5.76 6.28 -17.47
CA ASP A 82 -6.32 7.53 -17.99
C ASP A 82 -6.70 8.58 -16.94
N VAL A 83 -6.04 8.56 -15.77
CA VAL A 83 -6.12 9.68 -14.83
C VAL A 83 -4.73 10.22 -14.55
N ALA A 84 -4.29 11.07 -15.48
CA ALA A 84 -3.13 11.94 -15.33
C ALA A 84 -3.43 13.03 -14.29
N THR A 85 -3.38 12.71 -13.00
CA THR A 85 -2.97 13.62 -11.92
C THR A 85 -2.75 12.83 -10.63
N PRO A 86 -1.55 12.84 -10.02
CA PRO A 86 -1.36 12.24 -8.71
C PRO A 86 -2.11 13.09 -7.66
N SER A 87 -3.05 12.48 -6.94
CA SER A 87 -3.71 13.09 -5.78
C SER A 87 -3.48 12.22 -4.54
N PHE A 88 -3.39 12.87 -3.38
CA PHE A 88 -3.24 12.19 -2.10
C PHE A 88 -4.48 11.35 -1.76
N SER A 89 -4.28 10.20 -1.11
CA SER A 89 -5.35 9.26 -0.74
C SER A 89 -6.45 9.94 0.10
N PRO A 90 -7.74 9.74 -0.24
CA PRO A 90 -8.88 10.44 0.36
C PRO A 90 -9.34 9.80 1.68
N LEU A 91 -8.43 9.29 2.51
CA LEU A 91 -8.75 8.69 3.82
C LEU A 91 -9.04 9.76 4.89
N ALA A 92 -9.99 10.65 4.56
CA ALA A 92 -10.65 11.62 5.43
C ALA A 92 -12.16 11.76 5.12
N GLY A 93 -12.74 10.90 4.26
CA GLY A 93 -14.17 10.90 3.95
C GLY A 93 -14.75 9.50 4.09
N GLY A 94 -15.62 9.32 5.07
CA GLY A 94 -16.21 8.03 5.42
C GLY A 94 -17.05 7.37 4.32
N ALA A 95 -17.36 6.11 4.61
CA ALA A 95 -18.31 5.22 3.95
C ALA A 95 -19.46 5.87 3.15
N ALA A 96 -19.70 5.30 1.95
CA ALA A 96 -20.87 5.34 1.04
C ALA A 96 -20.37 5.66 -0.38
N SER A 97 -20.84 5.12 -1.49
CA SER A 97 -22.02 4.35 -1.88
C SER A 97 -21.65 3.76 -3.26
N GLY A 98 -21.99 2.52 -3.59
CA GLY A 98 -23.26 2.26 -4.26
C GLY A 98 -23.26 2.65 -5.74
N CYS A 99 -23.10 1.64 -6.61
CA CYS A 99 -23.62 1.54 -7.99
C CYS A 99 -23.55 2.78 -8.92
N LEU A 100 -22.78 2.67 -10.00
CA LEU A 100 -23.38 2.85 -11.34
C LEU A 100 -22.68 1.96 -12.37
N ALA A 101 -23.49 1.12 -13.00
CA ALA A 101 -23.16 0.30 -14.15
C ALA A 101 -23.57 1.01 -15.46
N VAL A 102 -23.09 0.46 -16.58
CA VAL A 102 -23.60 0.58 -17.97
C VAL A 102 -23.09 1.83 -18.74
N GLY A 103 -22.55 1.73 -19.97
CA GLY A 103 -22.64 0.63 -20.92
C GLY A 103 -21.59 0.66 -22.04
N HIS A 104 -21.23 -0.55 -22.44
CA HIS A 104 -20.86 -0.86 -23.81
C HIS A 104 -22.02 -0.51 -24.75
N HIS A 105 -21.75 0.24 -25.82
CA HIS A 105 -22.34 -0.02 -27.14
C HIS A 105 -21.50 0.70 -28.20
N GLY A 106 -20.85 -0.08 -29.07
CA GLY A 106 -20.25 0.43 -30.30
C GLY A 106 -21.32 0.79 -31.32
N VAL A 107 -21.04 1.79 -32.17
CA VAL A 107 -21.64 1.95 -33.49
C VAL A 107 -20.59 2.60 -34.40
N SER A 108 -20.33 1.94 -35.53
CA SER A 108 -19.59 2.41 -36.69
C SER A 108 -20.10 3.73 -37.25
N ALA A 109 -19.18 4.50 -37.84
CA ALA A 109 -19.45 5.29 -39.04
C ALA A 109 -18.35 5.02 -40.05
#